data_AF-B9MNK1-F1
#
_entry.id   AF-B9MNK1-F1
#
_cell.length_a   1.000
_cell.length_b   1.000
_cell.length_c   1.000
_cell.angle_alpha   90.00
_cell.angle_beta   90.00
_cell.angle_gamma   90.00
#
_symmetry.space_group_name_H-M   'P 1'
#
loop_
_entity.id
_entity.type
_entity.pdbx_description
1 polymer ?
#
loop_
_entity_poly.entity_id
_entity_poly.type
_entity_poly.pdbx_seq_one_letter_code
_entity_poly.pdbx_strand_id
1 'polypeptide(L)'
;MKNTFKKLTVLLFSVALIFMTACGNSPAQRTSQPKSTAQPKQTVLAKLAQTAPAITTAKGFTEALLSRARIEPATFEQAKTLGIVPKEVEPDSVLTRAQASYIMWNAMKKIDYLKVKNIPVSTAVYDLWESYLSGKDVVLNPGYCTMAAYQFFDFLRYEIYYANGEKDIKFVYNPILLNGKCAMDNYDTVRQLIQTFKKKYPQKLKIAIPERPNIKVVKNAKRVLRYKINKDGSKVPYEVAQGDLYYILFERNKVPNYYCYILENGEKIQYKPVVLFYTGYKPQRDLKLKDYTDTNDKYILNFIMPKIDLRYNKYIYDWLKSLPRRYKYYDYRRFEAQGYIEDIKSIPQLYKEPVLRMFDLGIYIWDKSPFYYQKVRAKPGKTLTEQEANELLNRLFDKSKRDVFDEFSNRAALYMTPAGDVICGLNNLGKVDNIRMDPWDFQSVLSELDGAIFDTQTVTLRLLPGIANEFKCRVKEDPFIKDGVVPLLSMAFASRLGLRLNDSYFFGLYFTLFGTPGIQGKTGLPSISCLPCDYLVTPKSVESQYYPCPEAFKDVARKTHRYYRIENTKALVPGKPGVVIQIGDSYDYIYAYKWVDEILFDYRTYYEKPEIPGAKFIVLKPDPKYK
;
A
#
# COMPACT_ATOMS: atom_id res chain seq x y z
N MET A 1 -1.81 -64.95 -18.11
CA MET A 1 -1.27 -63.72 -17.46
C MET A 1 -0.07 -63.07 -18.17
N LYS A 2 0.81 -63.79 -18.91
CA LYS A 2 1.94 -63.15 -19.62
C LYS A 2 1.56 -62.28 -20.84
N ASN A 3 0.43 -62.56 -21.52
CA ASN A 3 -0.01 -61.76 -22.68
C ASN A 3 -0.79 -60.49 -22.34
N THR A 4 -1.39 -60.43 -21.14
CA THR A 4 -2.10 -59.23 -20.66
C THR A 4 -1.12 -58.16 -20.18
N PHE A 5 -0.01 -58.58 -19.59
CA PHE A 5 1.06 -57.68 -19.15
C PHE A 5 1.74 -57.00 -20.35
N LYS A 6 2.07 -57.76 -21.42
CA LYS A 6 2.65 -57.18 -22.65
C LYS A 6 1.73 -56.14 -23.31
N LYS A 7 0.42 -56.36 -23.35
CA LYS A 7 -0.53 -55.40 -23.95
C LYS A 7 -0.69 -54.14 -23.09
N LEU A 8 -0.67 -54.26 -21.76
CA LEU A 8 -0.74 -53.11 -20.85
C LEU A 8 0.56 -52.29 -20.89
N THR A 9 1.73 -52.94 -20.98
CA THR A 9 3.02 -52.25 -21.08
C THR A 9 3.18 -51.53 -22.42
N VAL A 10 2.71 -52.13 -23.54
CA VAL A 10 2.73 -51.45 -24.85
C VAL A 10 1.78 -50.25 -24.87
N LEU A 11 0.58 -50.36 -24.28
CA LEU A 11 -0.37 -49.25 -24.19
C LEU A 11 0.17 -48.10 -23.32
N LEU A 12 0.80 -48.40 -22.18
CA LEU A 12 1.44 -47.41 -21.32
C LEU A 12 2.66 -46.75 -22.00
N PHE A 13 3.43 -47.50 -22.79
CA PHE A 13 4.54 -46.95 -23.58
C PHE A 13 4.06 -46.04 -24.72
N SER A 14 2.96 -46.39 -25.39
CA SER A 14 2.37 -45.56 -26.45
C SER A 14 1.75 -44.26 -25.91
N VAL A 15 1.11 -44.29 -24.73
CA VAL A 15 0.58 -43.08 -24.09
C VAL A 15 1.71 -42.16 -23.59
N ALA A 16 2.82 -42.73 -23.09
CA ALA A 16 4.01 -41.96 -22.72
C ALA A 16 4.71 -41.34 -23.95
N LEU A 17 4.77 -42.04 -25.08
CA LEU A 17 5.35 -41.49 -26.32
C LEU A 17 4.53 -40.32 -26.87
N ILE A 18 3.20 -40.40 -26.83
CA ILE A 18 2.30 -39.31 -27.29
C ILE A 18 2.45 -38.06 -26.40
N PHE A 19 2.62 -38.24 -25.09
CA PHE A 19 2.89 -37.12 -24.17
C PHE A 19 4.28 -36.49 -24.37
N MET A 20 5.28 -37.27 -24.79
CA MET A 20 6.63 -36.73 -25.05
C MET A 20 6.79 -36.10 -26.44
N THR A 21 5.90 -36.36 -27.40
CA THR A 21 5.89 -35.68 -28.72
C THR A 21 5.02 -34.42 -28.79
N ALA A 22 4.26 -34.10 -27.73
CA ALA A 22 3.44 -32.88 -27.65
C ALA A 22 4.10 -31.74 -26.83
N CYS A 23 5.24 -32.00 -26.19
CA CYS A 23 6.05 -30.98 -25.53
C CYS A 23 7.39 -30.86 -26.28
N GLY A 24 7.45 -29.93 -27.23
CA GLY A 24 8.68 -29.58 -27.92
C GLY A 24 9.73 -29.05 -26.94
N ASN A 25 10.71 -29.89 -26.62
CA ASN A 25 12.01 -29.52 -26.09
C ASN A 25 13.03 -30.52 -26.64
N SER A 26 13.59 -30.19 -27.80
CA SER A 26 14.69 -30.96 -28.39
C SER A 26 15.95 -30.83 -27.52
N PRO A 27 16.65 -31.93 -27.20
CA PRO A 27 17.93 -31.89 -26.50
C PRO A 27 19.06 -31.45 -27.44
N ALA A 28 19.93 -30.57 -26.93
CA ALA A 28 21.11 -30.08 -27.64
C ALA A 28 22.11 -31.21 -27.95
N GLN A 29 22.40 -31.42 -29.22
CA GLN A 29 23.55 -32.21 -29.70
C GLN A 29 24.82 -31.36 -29.63
N ARG A 30 25.86 -31.92 -29.00
CA ARG A 30 27.25 -31.47 -29.14
C ARG A 30 27.75 -31.84 -30.55
N THR A 31 28.20 -30.86 -31.32
CA THR A 31 29.12 -31.10 -32.45
C THR A 31 30.23 -30.04 -32.47
N SER A 32 31.45 -30.54 -32.35
CA SER A 32 32.73 -30.08 -32.92
C SER A 32 33.10 -28.58 -32.87
N GLN A 33 34.17 -28.31 -32.12
CA GLN A 33 35.03 -27.13 -32.25
C GLN A 33 35.47 -26.88 -33.71
N PRO A 34 35.52 -25.61 -34.16
CA PRO A 34 36.41 -25.20 -35.24
C PRO A 34 37.73 -24.66 -34.69
N LYS A 35 38.79 -25.04 -35.39
CA LYS A 35 40.19 -24.68 -35.21
C LYS A 35 40.42 -23.17 -35.16
N SER A 36 41.33 -22.79 -34.27
CA SER A 36 42.05 -21.52 -34.25
C SER A 36 42.84 -21.33 -35.55
N THR A 37 42.54 -20.26 -36.29
CA THR A 37 43.50 -19.60 -37.17
C THR A 37 43.49 -18.11 -36.82
N ALA A 38 44.59 -17.68 -36.19
CA ALA A 38 44.88 -16.31 -35.86
C ALA A 38 45.31 -15.54 -37.12
N GLN A 39 44.68 -14.38 -37.39
CA GLN A 39 45.27 -13.19 -38.02
C GLN A 39 44.25 -12.01 -37.98
N PRO A 40 44.68 -10.74 -38.08
CA PRO A 40 44.69 -9.84 -36.93
C PRO A 40 43.48 -8.90 -36.82
N LYS A 41 43.04 -8.71 -35.58
CA LYS A 41 42.16 -7.62 -35.10
C LYS A 41 42.85 -6.26 -35.29
N GLN A 42 42.92 -5.72 -36.51
CA GLN A 42 43.32 -4.32 -36.66
C GLN A 42 42.70 -3.55 -37.83
N THR A 43 41.91 -4.21 -38.70
CA THR A 43 41.41 -3.53 -39.92
C THR A 43 39.89 -3.33 -39.96
N VAL A 44 39.14 -3.72 -38.93
CA VAL A 44 37.68 -3.47 -38.83
C VAL A 44 37.33 -2.31 -37.88
N LEU A 45 38.28 -1.83 -37.09
CA LEU A 45 38.10 -0.68 -36.19
C LEU A 45 38.28 0.70 -36.87
N ALA A 46 38.70 0.75 -38.13
CA ALA A 46 39.00 2.00 -38.84
C ALA A 46 37.85 2.56 -39.70
N LYS A 47 36.62 2.02 -39.60
CA LYS A 47 35.44 2.56 -40.33
C LYS A 47 34.23 2.91 -39.45
N LEU A 48 34.42 2.99 -38.13
CA LEU A 48 33.40 3.42 -37.15
C LEU A 48 33.84 4.64 -36.32
N ALA A 49 34.72 5.48 -36.85
CA ALA A 49 34.98 6.81 -36.31
C ALA A 49 33.92 7.83 -36.80
N GLN A 50 32.65 7.54 -36.55
CA GLN A 50 31.64 8.56 -36.29
C GLN A 50 31.25 8.34 -34.83
N THR A 51 31.72 9.22 -33.95
CA THR A 51 31.37 9.20 -32.52
C THR A 51 29.85 9.14 -32.39
N ALA A 52 29.33 8.04 -31.83
CA ALA A 52 27.91 7.94 -31.51
C ALA A 52 27.51 9.21 -30.72
N PRO A 53 26.41 9.89 -31.10
CA PRO A 53 26.02 11.12 -30.43
C PRO A 53 25.83 10.84 -28.93
N ALA A 54 26.36 11.74 -28.09
CA ALA A 54 26.24 11.60 -26.64
C ALA A 54 24.75 11.47 -26.27
N ILE A 55 24.41 10.52 -25.39
CA ILE A 55 23.01 10.24 -25.01
C ILE A 55 22.30 11.44 -24.34
N THR A 56 23.06 12.46 -23.95
CA THR A 56 22.57 13.72 -23.39
C THR A 56 22.10 14.71 -24.46
N THR A 57 22.46 14.54 -25.74
CA THR A 57 21.97 15.36 -26.84
C THR A 57 20.59 14.88 -27.31
N ALA A 58 19.84 15.77 -27.95
CA ALA A 58 18.52 15.46 -28.48
C ALA A 58 18.56 14.28 -29.48
N LYS A 59 19.56 14.25 -30.36
CA LYS A 59 19.81 13.14 -31.28
C LYS A 59 20.11 11.85 -30.53
N GLY A 60 21.13 11.83 -29.67
CA GLY A 60 21.53 10.61 -28.97
C GLY A 60 20.42 10.03 -28.09
N PHE A 61 19.72 10.88 -27.34
CA PHE A 61 18.61 10.45 -26.48
C PHE A 61 17.45 9.86 -27.28
N THR A 62 17.07 10.53 -28.37
CA THR A 62 15.89 10.13 -29.16
C THR A 62 16.15 8.88 -29.98
N GLU A 63 17.34 8.76 -30.58
CA GLU A 63 17.75 7.55 -31.31
C GLU A 63 17.83 6.34 -30.36
N ALA A 64 18.38 6.52 -29.15
CA ALA A 64 18.38 5.48 -28.12
C ALA A 64 16.97 5.08 -27.69
N LEU A 65 16.06 6.04 -27.54
CA LEU A 65 14.65 5.77 -27.23
C LEU A 65 13.98 4.97 -28.35
N LEU A 66 14.09 5.42 -29.60
CA LEU A 66 13.46 4.76 -30.75
C LEU A 66 14.01 3.35 -30.96
N SER A 67 15.32 3.18 -30.84
CA SER A 67 15.98 1.87 -30.93
C SER A 67 15.45 0.89 -29.87
N ARG A 68 15.37 1.32 -28.59
CA ARG A 68 14.80 0.49 -27.51
C ARG A 68 13.31 0.23 -27.70
N ALA A 69 12.60 1.15 -28.35
CA ALA A 69 11.19 1.00 -28.74
C ALA A 69 10.99 0.18 -30.03
N ARG A 70 12.07 -0.30 -30.67
CA ARG A 70 12.07 -1.10 -31.89
C ARG A 70 11.43 -0.39 -33.10
N ILE A 71 11.69 0.92 -33.22
CA ILE A 71 11.28 1.72 -34.38
C ILE A 71 12.44 1.75 -35.38
N GLU A 72 12.14 1.42 -36.63
CA GLU A 72 13.08 1.44 -37.76
C GLU A 72 12.58 2.43 -38.82
N PRO A 73 13.40 3.40 -39.28
CA PRO A 73 14.75 3.69 -38.81
C PRO A 73 14.73 4.43 -37.45
N ALA A 74 15.67 4.09 -36.55
CA ALA A 74 15.83 4.75 -35.26
C ALA A 74 16.64 6.05 -35.38
N THR A 75 16.14 7.05 -36.12
CA THR A 75 16.84 8.31 -36.38
C THR A 75 16.13 9.51 -35.75
N PHE A 76 16.90 10.59 -35.48
CA PHE A 76 16.32 11.85 -35.01
C PHE A 76 15.28 12.44 -35.99
N GLU A 77 15.52 12.33 -37.30
CA GLU A 77 14.57 12.78 -38.32
C GLU A 77 13.25 12.00 -38.26
N GLN A 78 13.32 10.68 -38.08
CA GLN A 78 12.11 9.87 -37.88
C GLN A 78 11.33 10.32 -36.65
N ALA A 79 12.02 10.68 -35.56
CA ALA A 79 11.37 11.20 -34.36
C ALA A 79 10.70 12.56 -34.58
N LYS A 80 11.30 13.44 -35.38
CA LYS A 80 10.68 14.70 -35.83
C LYS A 80 9.43 14.42 -36.67
N THR A 81 9.49 13.49 -37.62
CA THR A 81 8.33 13.07 -38.44
C THR A 81 7.18 12.52 -37.58
N LEU A 82 7.50 11.77 -36.52
CA LEU A 82 6.50 11.27 -35.56
C LEU A 82 5.95 12.35 -34.60
N GLY A 83 6.52 13.56 -34.62
CA GLY A 83 6.16 14.65 -33.72
C GLY A 83 6.53 14.38 -32.26
N ILE A 84 7.62 13.64 -32.04
CA ILE A 84 8.12 13.29 -30.69
C ILE A 84 8.99 14.42 -30.14
N VAL A 85 9.78 15.06 -31.00
CA VAL A 85 10.73 16.12 -30.65
C VAL A 85 10.01 17.48 -30.72
N PRO A 86 10.16 18.36 -29.71
CA PRO A 86 9.60 19.70 -29.77
C PRO A 86 10.32 20.56 -30.82
N LYS A 87 9.62 21.54 -31.39
CA LYS A 87 10.10 22.29 -32.58
C LYS A 87 11.38 23.07 -32.32
N GLU A 88 11.55 23.55 -31.10
CA GLU A 88 12.67 24.38 -30.65
C GLU A 88 13.95 23.58 -30.32
N VAL A 89 13.93 22.25 -30.43
CA VAL A 89 15.07 21.40 -30.08
C VAL A 89 15.80 20.90 -31.32
N GLU A 90 17.07 21.31 -31.43
CA GLU A 90 17.98 20.89 -32.49
C GLU A 90 18.76 19.62 -32.11
N PRO A 91 19.22 18.81 -33.09
CA PRO A 91 19.81 17.49 -32.85
C PRO A 91 20.98 17.47 -31.86
N ASP A 92 21.87 18.46 -31.95
CA ASP A 92 23.07 18.52 -31.10
C ASP A 92 22.83 19.24 -29.77
N SER A 93 21.60 19.71 -29.51
CA SER A 93 21.24 20.38 -28.26
C SER A 93 21.28 19.42 -27.08
N VAL A 94 21.95 19.81 -26.00
CA VAL A 94 21.88 19.10 -24.71
C VAL A 94 20.47 19.25 -24.15
N LEU A 95 19.84 18.14 -23.81
CA LEU A 95 18.47 18.15 -23.30
C LEU A 95 18.40 18.61 -21.84
N THR A 96 17.41 19.43 -21.56
CA THR A 96 16.93 19.67 -20.19
C THR A 96 15.99 18.55 -19.72
N ARG A 97 15.80 18.41 -18.41
CA ARG A 97 14.83 17.45 -17.84
C ARG A 97 13.41 17.64 -18.39
N ALA A 98 12.98 18.88 -18.60
CA ALA A 98 11.66 19.19 -19.15
C ALA A 98 11.52 18.74 -20.61
N GLN A 99 12.54 19.01 -21.45
CA GLN A 99 12.54 18.59 -22.86
C GLN A 99 12.59 17.06 -22.99
N ALA A 100 13.42 16.38 -22.19
CA ALA A 100 13.44 14.92 -22.17
C ALA A 100 12.09 14.32 -21.76
N SER A 101 11.43 14.90 -20.75
CA SER A 101 10.08 14.49 -20.34
C SER A 101 9.05 14.67 -21.46
N TYR A 102 9.14 15.77 -22.22
CA TYR A 102 8.30 16.00 -23.40
C TYR A 102 8.52 14.94 -24.48
N ILE A 103 9.77 14.65 -24.82
CA ILE A 103 10.15 13.63 -25.81
C ILE A 103 9.59 12.27 -25.38
N MET A 104 9.82 11.87 -24.13
CA MET A 104 9.36 10.58 -23.61
C MET A 104 7.82 10.47 -23.59
N TRP A 105 7.13 11.52 -23.14
CA TRP A 105 5.66 11.53 -23.12
C TRP A 105 5.06 11.46 -24.52
N ASN A 106 5.61 12.19 -25.49
CA ASN A 106 5.13 12.13 -26.85
C ASN A 106 5.46 10.79 -27.52
N ALA A 107 6.63 10.22 -27.26
CA ALA A 107 6.94 8.86 -27.68
C ALA A 107 5.93 7.84 -27.13
N MET A 108 5.59 7.92 -25.83
CA MET A 108 4.56 7.05 -25.23
C MET A 108 3.19 7.20 -25.90
N LYS A 109 2.81 8.40 -26.34
CA LYS A 109 1.53 8.61 -27.03
C LYS A 109 1.53 8.13 -28.47
N LYS A 110 2.68 8.16 -29.14
CA LYS A 110 2.81 7.95 -30.59
C LYS A 110 3.30 6.56 -30.98
N ILE A 111 4.00 5.87 -30.09
CA ILE A 111 4.53 4.52 -30.33
C ILE A 111 3.66 3.51 -29.61
N ASP A 112 2.99 2.63 -30.36
CA ASP A 112 2.01 1.68 -29.81
C ASP A 112 2.60 0.77 -28.74
N TYR A 113 3.83 0.27 -28.94
CA TYR A 113 4.53 -0.53 -27.94
C TYR A 113 4.65 0.19 -26.58
N LEU A 114 4.98 1.49 -26.59
CA LEU A 114 5.09 2.28 -25.37
C LEU A 114 3.72 2.66 -24.82
N LYS A 115 2.77 2.99 -25.69
CA LYS A 115 1.40 3.38 -25.33
C LYS A 115 0.72 2.28 -24.54
N VAL A 116 0.73 1.06 -25.08
CA VAL A 116 0.10 -0.12 -24.50
C VAL A 116 0.64 -0.43 -23.10
N LYS A 117 1.94 -0.21 -22.87
CA LYS A 117 2.60 -0.51 -21.60
C LYS A 117 2.49 0.59 -20.54
N ASN A 118 2.34 1.85 -20.96
CA ASN A 118 2.56 3.00 -20.07
C ASN A 118 1.36 3.92 -19.90
N ILE A 119 0.44 3.94 -20.86
CA ILE A 119 -0.73 4.83 -20.82
C ILE A 119 -1.94 4.02 -20.36
N PRO A 120 -2.57 4.38 -19.22
CA PRO A 120 -3.80 3.75 -18.79
C PRO A 120 -4.92 3.95 -19.82
N VAL A 121 -5.71 2.90 -20.07
CA VAL A 121 -6.92 2.96 -20.91
C VAL A 121 -8.15 3.31 -20.09
N SER A 122 -8.17 2.94 -18.81
CA SER A 122 -9.23 3.28 -17.88
C SER A 122 -8.72 3.20 -16.44
N THR A 123 -9.46 3.83 -15.54
CA THR A 123 -9.18 3.79 -14.11
C THR A 123 -10.47 3.66 -13.31
N ALA A 124 -10.38 3.11 -12.10
CA ALA A 124 -11.50 2.99 -11.20
C ALA A 124 -11.07 3.25 -9.76
N VAL A 125 -11.97 3.83 -8.96
CA VAL A 125 -11.72 4.17 -7.56
C VAL A 125 -12.83 3.58 -6.71
N TYR A 126 -12.47 2.85 -5.67
CA TYR A 126 -13.38 2.23 -4.71
C TYR A 126 -12.94 2.60 -3.30
N ASP A 127 -13.88 2.89 -2.40
CA ASP A 127 -13.55 2.80 -0.98
C ASP A 127 -13.28 1.33 -0.60
N LEU A 128 -12.52 1.08 0.47
CA LEU A 128 -12.13 -0.30 0.81
C LEU A 128 -13.34 -1.20 1.11
N TRP A 129 -14.42 -0.63 1.66
CA TRP A 129 -15.63 -1.40 1.91
C TRP A 129 -16.37 -1.74 0.61
N GLU A 130 -16.47 -0.81 -0.33
CA GLU A 130 -16.98 -1.07 -1.68
C GLU A 130 -16.17 -2.14 -2.40
N SER A 131 -14.84 -2.08 -2.28
CA SER A 131 -13.94 -3.08 -2.85
C SER A 131 -14.22 -4.47 -2.29
N TYR A 132 -14.40 -4.56 -0.97
CA TYR A 132 -14.77 -5.80 -0.29
C TYR A 132 -16.15 -6.29 -0.75
N LEU A 133 -17.18 -5.44 -0.68
CA LEU A 133 -18.56 -5.77 -1.05
C LEU A 133 -18.73 -6.14 -2.53
N SER A 134 -17.89 -5.60 -3.41
CA SER A 134 -17.90 -5.90 -4.85
C SER A 134 -17.18 -7.19 -5.20
N GLY A 135 -16.58 -7.88 -4.23
CA GLY A 135 -15.79 -9.06 -4.49
C GLY A 135 -14.46 -8.77 -5.21
N LYS A 136 -13.94 -7.54 -5.11
CA LYS A 136 -12.74 -7.06 -5.82
C LYS A 136 -11.43 -7.19 -5.04
N ASP A 137 -11.55 -7.58 -3.78
CA ASP A 137 -10.50 -8.07 -2.88
C ASP A 137 -9.60 -7.01 -2.25
N VAL A 138 -10.06 -6.58 -1.08
CA VAL A 138 -9.30 -6.17 0.10
C VAL A 138 -10.10 -6.79 1.24
N VAL A 139 -9.64 -7.90 1.83
CA VAL A 139 -10.43 -8.56 2.88
C VAL A 139 -10.15 -7.84 4.19
N LEU A 140 -11.07 -6.94 4.54
CA LEU A 140 -11.14 -6.33 5.85
C LEU A 140 -11.64 -7.40 6.81
N ASN A 141 -10.79 -7.92 7.72
CA ASN A 141 -11.23 -8.88 8.73
C ASN A 141 -12.34 -8.23 9.57
N PRO A 142 -13.62 -8.64 9.45
CA PRO A 142 -14.72 -7.95 10.12
C PRO A 142 -14.69 -8.07 11.66
N GLY A 143 -13.72 -8.82 12.22
CA GLY A 143 -13.47 -8.91 13.66
C GLY A 143 -13.00 -7.61 14.32
N TYR A 144 -12.54 -6.60 13.57
CA TYR A 144 -12.03 -5.35 14.17
C TYR A 144 -13.12 -4.45 14.75
N CYS A 145 -12.74 -3.63 15.73
CA CYS A 145 -13.65 -2.71 16.42
C CYS A 145 -14.22 -1.63 15.48
N THR A 146 -15.33 -1.00 15.90
CA THR A 146 -16.01 0.02 15.07
C THR A 146 -15.08 1.17 14.69
N MET A 147 -14.24 1.62 15.61
CA MET A 147 -13.26 2.70 15.34
C MET A 147 -12.36 2.36 14.16
N ALA A 148 -11.78 1.15 14.14
CA ALA A 148 -10.92 0.70 13.08
C ALA A 148 -11.64 0.74 11.72
N ALA A 149 -12.89 0.28 11.68
CA ALA A 149 -13.73 0.29 10.48
C ALA A 149 -13.78 1.65 9.79
N TYR A 150 -13.99 2.70 10.60
CA TYR A 150 -14.03 4.07 10.10
C TYR A 150 -12.67 4.50 9.57
N GLN A 151 -11.57 4.21 10.26
CA GLN A 151 -10.25 4.65 9.80
C GLN A 151 -9.78 3.94 8.52
N PHE A 152 -10.12 2.66 8.33
CA PHE A 152 -9.90 1.98 7.05
C PHE A 152 -10.64 2.66 5.89
N PHE A 153 -11.73 3.39 6.17
CA PHE A 153 -12.54 4.08 5.15
C PHE A 153 -11.87 5.34 4.55
N ASP A 154 -10.82 5.85 5.21
CA ASP A 154 -9.97 6.91 4.66
C ASP A 154 -9.07 6.42 3.52
N PHE A 155 -8.96 5.11 3.32
CA PHE A 155 -8.24 4.51 2.21
C PHE A 155 -9.16 4.17 1.04
N LEU A 156 -8.62 4.36 -0.16
CA LEU A 156 -9.26 4.03 -1.42
C LEU A 156 -8.41 3.04 -2.19
N ARG A 157 -9.05 2.09 -2.87
CA ARG A 157 -8.44 1.26 -3.90
C ARG A 157 -8.54 2.00 -5.23
N TYR A 158 -7.40 2.30 -5.84
CA TYR A 158 -7.28 2.89 -7.17
C TYR A 158 -6.73 1.85 -8.15
N GLU A 159 -7.58 1.43 -9.09
CA GLU A 159 -7.22 0.47 -10.13
C GLU A 159 -6.91 1.20 -11.43
N ILE A 160 -5.83 0.79 -12.08
CA ILE A 160 -5.32 1.35 -13.33
C ILE A 160 -5.21 0.21 -14.32
N TYR A 161 -5.92 0.33 -15.44
CA TYR A 161 -5.99 -0.69 -16.48
C TYR A 161 -5.18 -0.28 -17.70
N TYR A 162 -4.39 -1.21 -18.23
CA TYR A 162 -3.56 -1.01 -19.43
C TYR A 162 -4.07 -1.85 -20.60
N ALA A 163 -3.73 -1.43 -21.83
CA ALA A 163 -4.23 -2.08 -23.04
C ALA A 163 -3.71 -3.52 -23.22
N ASN A 164 -2.58 -3.87 -22.60
CA ASN A 164 -2.04 -5.24 -22.59
C ASN A 164 -2.74 -6.16 -21.56
N GLY A 165 -3.77 -5.68 -20.86
CA GLY A 165 -4.45 -6.43 -19.81
C GLY A 165 -3.75 -6.38 -18.44
N GLU A 166 -2.58 -5.72 -18.33
CA GLU A 166 -2.00 -5.45 -17.02
C GLU A 166 -2.91 -4.53 -16.19
N LYS A 167 -2.91 -4.77 -14.88
CA LYS A 167 -3.66 -3.98 -13.90
C LYS A 167 -2.75 -3.62 -12.74
N ASP A 168 -2.60 -2.33 -12.48
CA ASP A 168 -1.95 -1.83 -11.28
C ASP A 168 -3.00 -1.47 -10.23
N ILE A 169 -2.74 -1.79 -8.97
CA ILE A 169 -3.60 -1.47 -7.83
C ILE A 169 -2.79 -0.62 -6.85
N LYS A 170 -3.34 0.54 -6.49
CA LYS A 170 -2.76 1.45 -5.50
C LYS A 170 -3.75 1.72 -4.38
N PHE A 171 -3.28 1.74 -3.14
CA PHE A 171 -4.06 2.09 -1.95
C PHE A 171 -3.78 3.54 -1.59
N VAL A 172 -4.74 4.41 -1.85
CA VAL A 172 -4.57 5.86 -1.74
C VAL A 172 -5.16 6.35 -0.42
N TYR A 173 -4.34 7.01 0.38
CA TYR A 173 -4.83 7.77 1.52
C TYR A 173 -5.58 9.01 1.04
N ASN A 174 -6.90 9.07 1.28
CA ASN A 174 -7.73 10.22 0.93
C ASN A 174 -8.85 10.42 1.95
N PRO A 175 -8.56 11.13 3.06
CA PRO A 175 -9.46 11.14 4.20
C PRO A 175 -10.76 11.88 3.93
N ILE A 176 -11.83 11.42 4.59
CA ILE A 176 -13.12 12.12 4.59
C ILE A 176 -13.03 13.37 5.46
N LEU A 177 -13.66 14.43 4.99
CA LEU A 177 -13.75 15.69 5.71
C LEU A 177 -15.15 15.89 6.30
N LEU A 178 -15.19 16.25 7.58
CA LEU A 178 -16.35 16.77 8.28
C LEU A 178 -16.03 18.19 8.72
N ASN A 179 -16.81 19.17 8.26
CA ASN A 179 -16.60 20.59 8.54
C ASN A 179 -15.16 21.08 8.23
N GLY A 180 -14.59 20.60 7.11
CA GLY A 180 -13.24 20.95 6.67
C GLY A 180 -12.09 20.24 7.42
N LYS A 181 -12.39 19.41 8.42
CA LYS A 181 -11.38 18.63 9.18
C LYS A 181 -11.49 17.14 8.89
N CYS A 182 -10.41 16.38 9.07
CA CYS A 182 -10.44 14.93 8.94
C CYS A 182 -11.43 14.31 9.93
N ALA A 183 -12.38 13.53 9.41
CA ALA A 183 -13.46 12.97 10.20
C ALA A 183 -13.06 11.69 10.97
N MET A 184 -11.95 11.06 10.59
CA MET A 184 -11.53 9.74 11.07
C MET A 184 -10.10 9.74 11.63
N ASP A 185 -9.63 10.90 12.09
CA ASP A 185 -8.25 11.11 12.50
C ASP A 185 -7.92 10.43 13.84
N ASN A 186 -8.82 10.58 14.80
CA ASN A 186 -8.70 10.06 16.16
C ASN A 186 -10.07 9.72 16.74
N TYR A 187 -10.07 9.12 17.93
CA TYR A 187 -11.26 8.69 18.63
C TYR A 187 -12.35 9.78 18.72
N ASP A 188 -11.97 11.00 19.10
CA ASP A 188 -12.93 12.09 19.28
C ASP A 188 -13.55 12.54 17.94
N THR A 189 -12.76 12.61 16.87
CA THR A 189 -13.28 12.96 15.53
C THR A 189 -14.27 11.91 15.01
N VAL A 190 -13.98 10.62 15.19
CA VAL A 190 -14.91 9.54 14.81
C VAL A 190 -16.17 9.58 15.65
N ARG A 191 -16.05 9.84 16.96
CA ARG A 191 -17.23 10.03 17.82
C ARG A 191 -18.09 11.21 17.38
N GLN A 192 -17.48 12.36 17.06
CA GLN A 192 -18.21 13.52 16.55
C GLN A 192 -18.92 13.21 15.23
N LEU A 193 -18.28 12.46 14.32
CA LEU A 193 -18.88 11.99 13.08
C LEU A 193 -20.11 11.11 13.35
N ILE A 194 -19.99 10.12 14.24
CA ILE A 194 -21.09 9.23 14.64
C ILE A 194 -22.22 10.01 15.32
N GLN A 195 -21.90 10.92 16.25
CA GLN A 195 -22.88 11.76 16.93
C GLN A 195 -23.63 12.68 15.95
N THR A 196 -22.91 13.22 14.96
CA THR A 196 -23.51 14.00 13.87
C THR A 196 -24.50 13.15 13.07
N PHE A 197 -24.14 11.92 12.72
CA PHE A 197 -25.06 10.99 12.06
C PHE A 197 -26.28 10.68 12.93
N LYS A 198 -26.07 10.32 14.20
CA LYS A 198 -27.15 10.00 15.17
C LYS A 198 -28.15 11.14 15.29
N LYS A 199 -27.67 12.38 15.38
CA LYS A 199 -28.51 13.57 15.47
C LYS A 199 -29.30 13.80 14.17
N LYS A 200 -28.66 13.62 13.01
CA LYS A 200 -29.28 13.90 11.71
C LYS A 200 -30.24 12.81 11.26
N TYR A 201 -29.99 11.55 11.64
CA TYR A 201 -30.73 10.38 11.16
C TYR A 201 -31.04 9.36 12.28
N PRO A 202 -31.75 9.74 13.34
CA PRO A 202 -32.02 8.84 14.49
C PRO A 202 -32.73 7.54 14.09
N GLN A 203 -33.64 7.60 13.12
CA GLN A 203 -34.38 6.46 12.57
C GLN A 203 -33.52 5.49 11.74
N LYS A 204 -32.28 5.88 11.41
CA LYS A 204 -31.34 5.08 10.62
C LYS A 204 -30.31 4.35 11.49
N LEU A 205 -30.43 4.39 12.82
CA LEU A 205 -29.58 3.68 13.77
C LEU A 205 -29.98 2.20 13.91
N LYS A 206 -29.85 1.46 12.81
CA LYS A 206 -30.25 0.05 12.70
C LYS A 206 -29.30 -0.70 11.78
N ILE A 207 -29.27 -2.03 11.95
CA ILE A 207 -28.56 -2.92 11.04
C ILE A 207 -29.30 -2.92 9.70
N ALA A 208 -28.59 -2.58 8.64
CA ALA A 208 -29.09 -2.55 7.27
C ALA A 208 -27.91 -2.85 6.32
N ILE A 209 -27.79 -4.10 5.88
CA ILE A 209 -26.74 -4.53 4.96
C ILE A 209 -27.05 -4.01 3.54
N PRO A 210 -26.07 -3.51 2.77
CA PRO A 210 -26.26 -3.17 1.36
C PRO A 210 -26.77 -4.38 0.55
N GLU A 211 -27.77 -4.15 -0.29
CA GLU A 211 -28.31 -5.18 -1.18
C GLU A 211 -27.44 -5.30 -2.42
N ARG A 212 -26.93 -6.52 -2.69
CA ARG A 212 -26.10 -6.81 -3.88
C ARG A 212 -26.36 -8.21 -4.41
N PRO A 213 -26.17 -8.46 -5.72
CA PRO A 213 -26.36 -9.79 -6.31
C PRO A 213 -25.52 -10.89 -5.66
N ASN A 214 -24.30 -10.54 -5.25
CA ASN A 214 -23.32 -11.42 -4.63
C ASN A 214 -23.44 -11.51 -3.10
N ILE A 215 -24.36 -10.78 -2.47
CA ILE A 215 -24.64 -10.89 -1.04
C ILE A 215 -25.89 -11.76 -0.85
N LYS A 216 -25.74 -12.85 -0.11
CA LYS A 216 -26.81 -13.79 0.21
C LYS A 216 -27.13 -13.76 1.70
N VAL A 217 -28.36 -14.12 2.05
CA VAL A 217 -28.80 -14.20 3.44
C VAL A 217 -29.46 -15.54 3.69
N VAL A 218 -28.94 -16.28 4.67
CA VAL A 218 -29.59 -17.44 5.23
C VAL A 218 -30.40 -16.98 6.42
N LYS A 219 -31.73 -17.01 6.28
CA LYS A 219 -32.64 -16.60 7.35
C LYS A 219 -32.66 -17.62 8.48
N ASN A 220 -32.70 -17.15 9.72
CA ASN A 220 -32.86 -18.00 10.91
C ASN A 220 -31.82 -19.13 11.04
N ALA A 221 -30.61 -18.91 10.54
CA ALA A 221 -29.47 -19.82 10.64
C ALA A 221 -29.15 -20.14 12.10
N LYS A 222 -28.81 -21.40 12.38
CA LYS A 222 -28.41 -21.86 13.71
C LYS A 222 -26.90 -22.04 13.73
N ARG A 223 -26.22 -21.19 14.50
CA ARG A 223 -24.76 -21.21 14.60
C ARG A 223 -24.30 -21.56 15.99
N VAL A 224 -23.42 -22.54 16.09
CA VAL A 224 -22.67 -22.83 17.32
C VAL A 224 -21.60 -21.76 17.47
N LEU A 225 -21.76 -20.87 18.44
CA LEU A 225 -20.81 -19.79 18.72
C LEU A 225 -19.63 -20.27 19.56
N ARG A 226 -19.85 -21.26 20.44
CA ARG A 226 -18.80 -21.84 21.28
C ARG A 226 -19.01 -23.33 21.47
N TYR A 227 -17.90 -24.05 21.50
CA TYR A 227 -17.84 -25.45 21.92
C TYR A 227 -17.26 -25.54 23.32
N LYS A 228 -17.84 -26.39 24.16
CA LYS A 228 -17.19 -26.89 25.37
C LYS A 228 -16.32 -28.07 24.95
N ILE A 229 -15.04 -28.01 25.31
CA ILE A 229 -14.11 -29.12 25.11
C ILE A 229 -14.16 -29.97 26.40
N ASN A 230 -14.57 -31.22 26.26
CA ASN A 230 -14.57 -32.18 27.36
C ASN A 230 -13.15 -32.68 27.63
N LYS A 231 -12.94 -33.35 28.77
CA LYS A 231 -11.63 -33.88 29.18
C LYS A 231 -11.06 -34.91 28.19
N ASP A 232 -11.92 -35.57 27.42
CA ASP A 232 -11.57 -36.54 26.37
C ASP A 232 -11.27 -35.88 25.00
N GLY A 233 -11.28 -34.53 24.93
CA GLY A 233 -11.10 -33.77 23.70
C GLY A 233 -12.35 -33.66 22.82
N SER A 234 -13.46 -34.29 23.19
CA SER A 234 -14.71 -34.16 22.45
C SER A 234 -15.26 -32.73 22.54
N LYS A 235 -15.78 -32.21 21.42
CA LYS A 235 -16.35 -30.86 21.30
C LYS A 235 -17.86 -30.96 21.32
N VAL A 236 -18.51 -30.37 22.32
CA VAL A 236 -19.97 -30.27 22.40
C VAL A 236 -20.41 -28.82 22.26
N PRO A 237 -21.43 -28.50 21.44
CA PRO A 237 -21.99 -27.16 21.37
C PRO A 237 -22.38 -26.65 22.76
N TYR A 238 -21.81 -25.52 23.17
CA TYR A 238 -22.07 -24.89 24.48
C TYR A 238 -22.97 -23.67 24.33
N GLU A 239 -22.76 -22.90 23.26
CA GLU A 239 -23.55 -21.72 22.95
C GLU A 239 -24.04 -21.80 21.51
N VAL A 240 -25.34 -21.95 21.34
CA VAL A 240 -26.00 -21.93 20.03
C VAL A 240 -26.86 -20.68 19.96
N ALA A 241 -26.67 -19.88 18.93
CA ALA A 241 -27.49 -18.71 18.64
C ALA A 241 -28.28 -18.94 17.35
N GLN A 242 -29.39 -18.23 17.22
CA GLN A 242 -30.18 -18.19 16.00
C GLN A 242 -30.24 -16.75 15.47
N GLY A 243 -30.11 -16.58 14.16
CA GLY A 243 -30.16 -15.28 13.51
C GLY A 243 -30.02 -15.36 12.00
N ASP A 244 -30.10 -14.21 11.33
CA ASP A 244 -29.86 -14.08 9.91
C ASP A 244 -28.37 -14.03 9.64
N LEU A 245 -27.92 -14.84 8.71
CA LEU A 245 -26.51 -14.99 8.36
C LEU A 245 -26.29 -14.48 6.94
N TYR A 246 -25.64 -13.31 6.86
CA TYR A 246 -25.28 -12.65 5.62
C TYR A 246 -23.92 -13.16 5.18
N TYR A 247 -23.80 -13.47 3.90
CA TYR A 247 -22.56 -13.90 3.27
C TYR A 247 -22.33 -13.11 2.00
N ILE A 248 -21.06 -12.97 1.63
CA ILE A 248 -20.63 -12.49 0.33
C ILE A 248 -20.02 -13.63 -0.47
N LEU A 249 -20.43 -13.73 -1.74
CA LEU A 249 -19.90 -14.65 -2.72
C LEU A 249 -18.86 -13.91 -3.56
N PHE A 250 -17.60 -14.30 -3.47
CA PHE A 250 -16.52 -13.74 -4.28
C PHE A 250 -16.41 -14.48 -5.61
N GLU A 251 -16.27 -13.76 -6.73
CA GLU A 251 -16.09 -14.37 -8.04
C GLU A 251 -14.77 -15.16 -8.15
N ARG A 252 -13.73 -14.76 -7.40
CA ARG A 252 -12.45 -15.49 -7.31
C ARG A 252 -12.61 -16.86 -6.65
N ASN A 253 -13.62 -17.03 -5.81
CA ASN A 253 -13.91 -18.28 -5.12
C ASN A 253 -14.75 -19.26 -5.97
N LYS A 254 -14.71 -19.16 -7.31
CA LYS A 254 -15.30 -20.18 -8.17
C LYS A 254 -14.56 -21.48 -7.94
N VAL A 255 -15.14 -22.32 -7.12
CA VAL A 255 -14.68 -23.68 -6.94
C VAL A 255 -15.19 -24.50 -8.12
N PRO A 256 -14.37 -25.42 -8.68
CA PRO A 256 -14.82 -26.29 -9.76
C PRO A 256 -16.19 -26.91 -9.45
N ASN A 257 -17.04 -27.12 -10.46
CA ASN A 257 -18.45 -27.53 -10.27
C ASN A 257 -18.69 -28.73 -9.33
N TYR A 258 -17.67 -29.56 -9.09
CA TYR A 258 -17.70 -30.71 -8.18
C TYR A 258 -17.45 -30.38 -6.69
N TYR A 259 -17.06 -29.15 -6.34
CA TYR A 259 -16.85 -28.67 -4.98
C TYR A 259 -17.95 -27.67 -4.58
N CYS A 260 -19.20 -28.09 -4.50
CA CYS A 260 -20.25 -27.23 -3.93
C CYS A 260 -20.14 -27.19 -2.40
N TYR A 261 -20.20 -26.00 -1.79
CA TYR A 261 -20.32 -25.86 -0.34
C TYR A 261 -21.78 -25.94 0.08
N ILE A 262 -22.03 -26.56 1.22
CA ILE A 262 -23.35 -26.65 1.85
C ILE A 262 -23.41 -25.61 2.97
N LEU A 263 -24.37 -24.70 2.90
CA LEU A 263 -24.64 -23.72 3.96
C LEU A 263 -25.41 -24.35 5.14
N GLU A 264 -25.51 -23.65 6.27
CA GLU A 264 -26.11 -24.13 7.54
C GLU A 264 -27.58 -24.64 7.40
N ASN A 265 -28.25 -24.37 6.29
CA ASN A 265 -29.61 -24.81 5.96
C ASN A 265 -29.70 -25.86 4.83
N GLY A 266 -28.58 -26.40 4.35
CA GLY A 266 -28.55 -27.35 3.25
C GLY A 266 -28.48 -26.71 1.85
N GLU A 267 -28.45 -25.37 1.74
CA GLU A 267 -28.30 -24.68 0.46
C GLU A 267 -26.91 -24.95 -0.13
N LYS A 268 -26.87 -25.46 -1.37
CA LYS A 268 -25.61 -25.71 -2.09
C LYS A 268 -25.23 -24.49 -2.92
N ILE A 269 -23.99 -24.04 -2.75
CA ILE A 269 -23.41 -22.94 -3.54
C ILE A 269 -22.07 -23.36 -4.15
N GLN A 270 -21.81 -22.91 -5.38
CA GLN A 270 -20.56 -23.19 -6.12
C GLN A 270 -19.43 -22.19 -5.80
N TYR A 271 -19.54 -21.50 -4.67
CA TYR A 271 -18.59 -20.49 -4.23
C TYR A 271 -18.20 -20.75 -2.78
N LYS A 272 -16.96 -20.46 -2.38
CA LYS A 272 -16.57 -20.41 -0.96
C LYS A 272 -17.21 -19.17 -0.32
N PRO A 273 -18.24 -19.33 0.53
CA PRO A 273 -18.93 -18.19 1.14
C PRO A 273 -18.05 -17.56 2.22
N VAL A 274 -18.02 -16.23 2.28
CA VAL A 274 -17.41 -15.51 3.40
C VAL A 274 -18.55 -14.90 4.20
N VAL A 275 -18.61 -15.20 5.50
CA VAL A 275 -19.61 -14.59 6.40
C VAL A 275 -19.38 -13.07 6.39
N LEU A 276 -20.41 -12.32 6.06
CA LEU A 276 -20.39 -10.86 6.16
C LEU A 276 -20.82 -10.43 7.56
N PHE A 277 -21.96 -10.94 8.03
CA PHE A 277 -22.54 -10.57 9.32
C PHE A 277 -23.51 -11.65 9.82
N TYR A 278 -23.63 -11.80 11.13
CA TYR A 278 -24.61 -12.68 11.75
C TYR A 278 -25.45 -11.90 12.76
N THR A 279 -26.78 -11.80 12.56
CA THR A 279 -27.63 -11.01 13.48
C THR A 279 -27.83 -11.66 14.84
N GLY A 280 -27.57 -12.97 14.96
CA GLY A 280 -27.55 -13.68 16.23
C GLY A 280 -26.29 -13.38 17.06
N TYR A 281 -25.36 -12.57 16.52
CA TYR A 281 -24.20 -12.08 17.27
C TYR A 281 -24.66 -11.24 18.46
N LYS A 282 -24.39 -11.76 19.67
CA LYS A 282 -24.44 -10.95 20.88
C LYS A 282 -23.04 -10.42 21.13
N PRO A 283 -22.84 -9.10 21.32
CA PRO A 283 -21.58 -8.56 21.82
C PRO A 283 -21.15 -9.39 23.03
N GLN A 284 -19.87 -9.75 23.12
CA GLN A 284 -19.33 -10.66 24.13
C GLN A 284 -20.04 -10.47 25.49
N ARG A 285 -20.75 -11.53 25.92
CA ARG A 285 -21.39 -11.66 27.23
C ARG A 285 -20.41 -11.20 28.31
N ASP A 286 -20.88 -10.31 29.18
CA ASP A 286 -20.22 -9.76 30.38
C ASP A 286 -19.63 -8.33 30.33
N LEU A 287 -20.15 -7.45 29.49
CA LEU A 287 -20.06 -6.02 29.83
C LEU A 287 -21.12 -5.69 30.90
N LYS A 288 -20.80 -5.91 32.19
CA LYS A 288 -21.50 -5.25 33.32
C LYS A 288 -21.21 -3.74 33.34
N LEU A 289 -21.23 -3.09 32.16
CA LEU A 289 -21.02 -1.67 32.02
C LEU A 289 -22.38 -0.99 32.12
N LYS A 290 -22.52 -0.15 33.14
CA LYS A 290 -23.78 0.45 33.60
C LYS A 290 -24.56 1.22 32.52
N ASP A 291 -23.90 1.62 31.43
CA ASP A 291 -24.41 2.49 30.35
C ASP A 291 -24.23 1.91 28.93
N TYR A 292 -23.94 0.62 28.79
CA TYR A 292 -23.72 0.02 27.47
C TYR A 292 -25.01 -0.06 26.64
N THR A 293 -24.95 0.49 25.43
CA THR A 293 -25.92 0.22 24.36
C THR A 293 -25.16 0.08 23.04
N ASP A 294 -25.75 -0.64 22.07
CA ASP A 294 -25.19 -0.87 20.74
C ASP A 294 -25.16 0.40 19.84
N THR A 295 -25.38 1.58 20.43
CA THR A 295 -25.24 2.90 19.79
C THR A 295 -24.46 3.89 20.64
N ASN A 296 -23.95 3.46 21.81
CA ASN A 296 -23.13 4.29 22.68
C ASN A 296 -21.70 4.38 22.15
N ASP A 297 -21.39 5.50 21.49
CA ASP A 297 -20.12 5.78 20.82
C ASP A 297 -18.90 5.80 21.75
N LYS A 298 -19.07 5.75 23.08
CA LYS A 298 -18.01 5.57 24.08
C LYS A 298 -17.25 4.24 23.93
N TYR A 299 -17.86 3.27 23.25
CA TYR A 299 -17.40 1.88 23.21
C TYR A 299 -16.81 1.44 21.85
N ILE A 300 -16.71 2.35 20.88
CA ILE A 300 -16.26 2.05 19.51
C ILE A 300 -14.83 1.51 19.42
N LEU A 301 -13.98 1.77 20.42
CA LEU A 301 -12.60 1.28 20.49
C LEU A 301 -12.49 -0.20 20.87
N ASN A 302 -13.47 -0.69 21.61
CA ASN A 302 -13.40 -2.01 22.23
C ASN A 302 -14.33 -3.02 21.56
N PHE A 303 -15.36 -2.53 20.83
CA PHE A 303 -16.41 -3.40 20.31
C PHE A 303 -16.80 -3.05 18.88
N ILE A 304 -17.27 -4.08 18.18
CA ILE A 304 -18.10 -3.94 17.01
C ILE A 304 -19.48 -3.45 17.47
N MET A 305 -19.98 -2.39 16.84
CA MET A 305 -21.25 -1.74 17.19
C MET A 305 -22.16 -1.68 15.97
N PRO A 306 -22.84 -2.78 15.59
CA PRO A 306 -23.47 -2.92 14.28
C PRO A 306 -24.44 -1.82 13.88
N LYS A 307 -25.16 -1.19 14.83
CA LYS A 307 -26.11 -0.11 14.51
C LYS A 307 -25.45 1.21 14.12
N ILE A 308 -24.19 1.41 14.47
CA ILE A 308 -23.41 2.63 14.17
C ILE A 308 -22.12 2.33 13.40
N ASP A 309 -21.99 1.13 12.84
CA ASP A 309 -20.82 0.71 12.06
C ASP A 309 -21.15 0.72 10.57
N LEU A 310 -20.32 1.38 9.75
CA LEU A 310 -20.54 1.50 8.31
C LEU A 310 -20.63 0.14 7.59
N ARG A 311 -20.03 -0.91 8.16
CA ARG A 311 -20.09 -2.27 7.60
C ARG A 311 -21.49 -2.85 7.65
N TYR A 312 -22.23 -2.52 8.71
CA TYR A 312 -23.52 -3.12 9.01
C TYR A 312 -24.68 -2.13 8.91
N ASN A 313 -24.40 -0.87 8.59
CA ASN A 313 -25.37 0.20 8.42
C ASN A 313 -25.14 0.95 7.09
N LYS A 314 -25.88 0.53 6.05
CA LYS A 314 -25.81 1.12 4.70
C LYS A 314 -26.07 2.62 4.69
N TYR A 315 -26.90 3.13 5.60
CA TYR A 315 -27.21 4.56 5.65
C TYR A 315 -26.04 5.40 6.13
N ILE A 316 -25.26 4.88 7.08
CA ILE A 316 -24.00 5.51 7.49
C ILE A 316 -23.04 5.47 6.32
N TYR A 317 -22.87 4.30 5.70
CA TYR A 317 -21.99 4.12 4.55
C TYR A 317 -22.30 5.11 3.41
N ASP A 318 -23.56 5.21 2.99
CA ASP A 318 -24.02 6.15 1.95
C ASP A 318 -23.79 7.60 2.36
N TRP A 319 -24.03 7.94 3.63
CA TRP A 319 -23.75 9.28 4.13
C TRP A 319 -22.26 9.61 4.11
N LEU A 320 -21.39 8.68 4.51
CA LEU A 320 -19.94 8.86 4.43
C LEU A 320 -19.49 9.10 2.98
N LYS A 321 -20.04 8.36 2.01
CA LYS A 321 -19.74 8.59 0.58
C LYS A 321 -20.18 9.96 0.08
N SER A 322 -21.19 10.57 0.69
CA SER A 322 -21.67 11.91 0.34
C SER A 322 -20.79 13.04 0.90
N LEU A 323 -19.90 12.74 1.86
CA LEU A 323 -19.03 13.73 2.46
C LEU A 323 -17.84 14.04 1.54
N PRO A 324 -17.33 15.29 1.55
CA PRO A 324 -16.17 15.65 0.75
C PRO A 324 -14.93 14.89 1.21
N ARG A 325 -14.08 14.52 0.24
CA ARG A 325 -12.73 14.01 0.51
C ARG A 325 -11.70 15.10 0.33
N ARG A 326 -10.56 14.95 1.00
CA ARG A 326 -9.48 15.95 0.98
C ARG A 326 -8.88 16.14 -0.41
N TYR A 327 -8.64 15.06 -1.14
CA TYR A 327 -7.96 15.09 -2.42
C TYR A 327 -8.93 14.79 -3.57
N LYS A 328 -8.84 15.62 -4.60
CA LYS A 328 -9.68 15.54 -5.80
C LYS A 328 -9.13 14.60 -6.87
N TYR A 329 -7.80 14.55 -7.03
CA TYR A 329 -7.15 13.85 -8.14
C TYR A 329 -6.34 12.65 -7.65
N TYR A 330 -6.39 11.57 -8.43
CA TYR A 330 -5.63 10.33 -8.21
C TYR A 330 -4.62 10.05 -9.33
N ASP A 331 -4.45 10.97 -10.27
CA ASP A 331 -3.47 10.87 -11.36
C ASP A 331 -2.40 11.94 -11.19
N TYR A 332 -1.58 12.14 -12.22
CA TYR A 332 -0.54 13.17 -12.30
C TYR A 332 -0.98 14.58 -11.86
N ARG A 333 -2.26 14.95 -11.98
CA ARG A 333 -2.75 16.28 -11.59
C ARG A 333 -2.63 16.54 -10.09
N ARG A 334 -2.50 15.47 -9.28
CA ARG A 334 -2.35 15.57 -7.82
C ARG A 334 -1.09 16.34 -7.42
N PHE A 335 0.03 16.17 -8.15
CA PHE A 335 1.30 16.82 -7.79
C PHE A 335 1.18 18.34 -7.81
N GLU A 336 0.41 18.86 -8.77
CA GLU A 336 0.07 20.28 -8.81
C GLU A 336 -0.95 20.66 -7.74
N ALA A 337 -2.08 19.95 -7.70
CA ALA A 337 -3.18 20.29 -6.81
C ALA A 337 -2.81 20.24 -5.32
N GLN A 338 -1.86 19.38 -4.94
CA GLN A 338 -1.37 19.22 -3.57
C GLN A 338 -0.06 19.97 -3.30
N GLY A 339 0.54 20.60 -4.32
CA GLY A 339 1.75 21.40 -4.15
C GLY A 339 2.99 20.59 -3.74
N TYR A 340 3.11 19.34 -4.21
CA TYR A 340 4.25 18.46 -3.92
C TYR A 340 5.52 18.83 -4.69
N ILE A 341 5.40 19.59 -5.78
CA ILE A 341 6.52 20.11 -6.54
C ILE A 341 6.71 21.57 -6.16
N GLU A 342 7.81 21.89 -5.48
CA GLU A 342 8.12 23.22 -4.95
C GLU A 342 8.22 24.27 -6.05
N ASP A 343 8.91 23.92 -7.14
CA ASP A 343 9.22 24.78 -8.26
C ASP A 343 8.23 24.60 -9.43
N ILE A 344 7.01 24.12 -9.17
CA ILE A 344 6.05 23.77 -10.23
C ILE A 344 5.71 24.94 -11.16
N LYS A 345 5.69 26.17 -10.62
CA LYS A 345 5.44 27.39 -11.41
C LYS A 345 6.57 27.72 -12.38
N SER A 346 7.77 27.17 -12.18
CA SER A 346 8.90 27.35 -13.08
C SER A 346 8.87 26.44 -14.29
N ILE A 347 7.98 25.42 -14.31
CA ILE A 347 7.87 24.49 -15.43
C ILE A 347 7.12 25.19 -16.56
N PRO A 348 7.72 25.37 -17.76
CA PRO A 348 7.05 25.99 -18.89
C PRO A 348 5.77 25.23 -19.26
N GLN A 349 4.73 25.96 -19.68
CA GLN A 349 3.40 25.39 -19.94
C GLN A 349 3.43 24.22 -20.95
N LEU A 350 4.30 24.31 -21.98
CA LEU A 350 4.51 23.25 -22.98
C LEU A 350 4.96 21.92 -22.35
N TYR A 351 5.79 21.98 -21.31
CA TYR A 351 6.40 20.81 -20.68
C TYR A 351 5.68 20.36 -19.40
N LYS A 352 4.71 21.15 -18.92
CA LYS A 352 4.06 20.93 -17.63
C LYS A 352 3.39 19.56 -17.52
N GLU A 353 2.47 19.23 -18.43
CA GLU A 353 1.84 17.90 -18.41
C GLU A 353 2.87 16.78 -18.58
N PRO A 354 3.79 16.80 -19.57
CA PRO A 354 4.83 15.77 -19.69
C PRO A 354 5.61 15.53 -18.40
N VAL A 355 6.08 16.59 -17.74
CA VAL A 355 6.81 16.48 -16.47
C VAL A 355 5.94 15.82 -15.41
N LEU A 356 4.71 16.29 -15.21
CA LEU A 356 3.81 15.72 -14.20
C LEU A 356 3.46 14.25 -14.49
N ARG A 357 3.28 13.88 -15.76
CA ARG A 357 3.08 12.48 -16.17
C ARG A 357 4.30 11.63 -15.83
N MET A 358 5.51 12.15 -16.06
CA MET A 358 6.74 11.41 -15.72
C MET A 358 6.90 11.25 -14.21
N PHE A 359 6.46 12.23 -13.40
CA PHE A 359 6.38 12.09 -11.95
C PHE A 359 5.40 10.98 -11.52
N ASP A 360 4.20 10.94 -12.11
CA ASP A 360 3.18 9.93 -11.78
C ASP A 360 3.58 8.51 -12.16
N LEU A 361 4.30 8.37 -13.27
CA LEU A 361 4.87 7.10 -13.70
C LEU A 361 6.14 6.74 -12.93
N GLY A 362 6.69 7.61 -12.07
CA GLY A 362 7.93 7.36 -11.34
C GLY A 362 9.16 7.32 -12.25
N ILE A 363 9.06 7.91 -13.44
CA ILE A 363 10.14 7.99 -14.43
C ILE A 363 11.00 9.22 -14.16
N TYR A 364 10.39 10.34 -13.75
CA TYR A 364 11.08 11.61 -13.58
C TYR A 364 12.18 11.55 -12.51
N ILE A 365 13.29 12.24 -12.77
CA ILE A 365 14.38 12.41 -11.81
C ILE A 365 14.21 13.78 -11.13
N TRP A 366 13.98 13.75 -9.83
CA TRP A 366 13.72 14.94 -9.02
C TRP A 366 14.81 15.14 -7.96
N ASP A 367 14.90 16.38 -7.47
CA ASP A 367 15.82 16.74 -6.39
C ASP A 367 15.04 16.95 -5.09
N LYS A 368 15.63 16.60 -3.95
CA LYS A 368 15.04 16.89 -2.63
C LYS A 368 14.92 18.40 -2.43
N SER A 369 13.85 18.86 -1.78
CA SER A 369 13.77 20.24 -1.34
C SER A 369 14.69 20.46 -0.13
N PRO A 370 15.48 21.55 -0.08
CA PRO A 370 16.28 21.89 1.09
C PRO A 370 15.44 22.46 2.24
N PHE A 371 14.25 22.98 1.97
CA PHE A 371 13.40 23.66 2.95
C PHE A 371 12.17 22.84 3.38
N TYR A 372 11.80 21.84 2.59
CA TYR A 372 10.57 21.07 2.77
C TYR A 372 10.88 19.58 2.70
N TYR A 373 10.33 18.81 3.63
CA TYR A 373 10.47 17.36 3.67
C TYR A 373 9.44 16.67 2.78
N GLN A 374 8.25 17.28 2.61
CA GLN A 374 7.17 16.70 1.81
C GLN A 374 7.12 17.21 0.37
N LYS A 375 8.17 17.91 -0.08
CA LYS A 375 8.25 18.46 -1.43
C LYS A 375 9.54 18.10 -2.14
N VAL A 376 9.44 18.07 -3.46
CA VAL A 376 10.55 17.86 -4.38
C VAL A 376 10.68 19.04 -5.34
N ARG A 377 11.86 19.16 -5.96
CA ARG A 377 12.14 20.11 -7.04
C ARG A 377 12.25 19.36 -8.36
N ALA A 378 11.50 19.81 -9.35
CA ALA A 378 11.57 19.28 -10.70
C ALA A 378 12.87 19.72 -11.39
N LYS A 379 13.31 20.98 -11.18
CA LYS A 379 14.40 21.64 -11.91
C LYS A 379 14.27 21.48 -13.43
N PRO A 380 13.19 22.02 -14.04
CA PRO A 380 12.85 21.75 -15.43
C PRO A 380 13.95 22.15 -16.42
N GLY A 381 14.71 23.22 -16.14
CA GLY A 381 15.80 23.71 -16.98
C GLY A 381 17.17 23.07 -16.72
N LYS A 382 17.29 22.12 -15.77
CA LYS A 382 18.57 21.43 -15.53
C LYS A 382 18.87 20.53 -16.73
N THR A 383 20.08 20.65 -17.29
CA THR A 383 20.60 19.77 -18.33
C THR A 383 20.81 18.36 -17.78
N LEU A 384 20.56 17.36 -18.62
CA LEU A 384 20.76 15.96 -18.25
C LEU A 384 22.24 15.62 -18.18
N THR A 385 22.61 14.89 -17.12
CA THR A 385 23.84 14.10 -17.14
C THR A 385 23.62 12.80 -17.92
N GLU A 386 24.70 12.15 -18.36
CA GLU A 386 24.62 10.85 -19.02
C GLU A 386 23.96 9.78 -18.13
N GLN A 387 24.24 9.81 -16.83
CA GLN A 387 23.60 8.93 -15.86
C GLN A 387 22.08 9.20 -15.78
N GLU A 388 21.67 10.47 -15.71
CA GLU A 388 20.26 10.84 -15.66
C GLU A 388 19.52 10.44 -16.95
N ALA A 389 20.12 10.65 -18.12
CA ALA A 389 19.55 10.24 -19.41
C ALA A 389 19.33 8.72 -19.48
N ASN A 390 20.34 7.93 -19.08
CA ASN A 390 20.22 6.47 -19.04
C ASN A 390 19.17 6.00 -18.04
N GLU A 391 19.11 6.63 -16.86
CA GLU A 391 18.14 6.30 -15.83
C GLU A 391 16.69 6.58 -16.28
N LEU A 392 16.43 7.71 -16.94
CA LEU A 392 15.13 8.02 -17.54
C LEU A 392 14.69 6.92 -18.52
N LEU A 393 15.57 6.53 -19.45
CA LEU A 393 15.28 5.46 -20.40
C LEU A 393 15.05 4.12 -19.68
N ASN A 394 15.87 3.80 -18.68
CA ASN A 394 15.71 2.56 -17.91
C ASN A 394 14.34 2.50 -17.22
N ARG A 395 13.89 3.59 -16.58
CA ARG A 395 12.57 3.66 -15.92
C ARG A 395 11.40 3.60 -16.91
N LEU A 396 11.59 4.12 -18.13
CA LEU A 396 10.59 4.03 -19.19
C LEU A 396 10.33 2.59 -19.62
N PHE A 397 11.41 1.83 -19.85
CA PHE A 397 11.33 0.45 -20.37
C PHE A 397 11.22 -0.62 -19.28
N ASP A 398 11.56 -0.31 -18.03
CA ASP A 398 11.53 -1.23 -16.89
C ASP A 398 10.75 -0.60 -15.71
N LYS A 399 9.54 -1.12 -15.46
CA LYS A 399 8.66 -0.64 -14.38
C LYS A 399 9.27 -0.86 -12.99
N SER A 400 10.14 -1.86 -12.81
CA SER A 400 10.75 -2.17 -11.51
C SER A 400 11.74 -1.10 -11.02
N LYS A 401 12.23 -0.26 -11.94
CA LYS A 401 13.16 0.84 -11.65
C LYS A 401 12.46 2.16 -11.33
N ARG A 402 11.14 2.21 -11.46
CA ARG A 402 10.36 3.43 -11.25
C ARG A 402 10.34 3.80 -9.78
N ASP A 403 10.43 5.10 -9.52
CA ASP A 403 10.34 5.66 -8.18
C ASP A 403 9.35 6.82 -8.18
N VAL A 404 8.14 6.55 -7.70
CA VAL A 404 7.11 7.57 -7.50
C VAL A 404 7.28 8.15 -6.09
N PHE A 405 7.50 9.46 -6.01
CA PHE A 405 7.87 10.16 -4.77
C PHE A 405 6.90 9.91 -3.62
N ASP A 406 5.59 9.93 -3.88
CA ASP A 406 4.53 9.80 -2.88
C ASP A 406 3.98 8.36 -2.71
N GLU A 407 4.69 7.36 -3.26
CA GLU A 407 4.28 5.95 -3.18
C GLU A 407 5.31 5.08 -2.48
N PHE A 408 4.84 4.13 -1.69
CA PHE A 408 5.64 3.07 -1.07
C PHE A 408 5.10 1.72 -1.51
N SER A 409 5.97 0.86 -2.05
CA SER A 409 5.59 -0.50 -2.45
C SER A 409 6.38 -1.53 -1.67
N ASN A 410 5.68 -2.51 -1.12
CA ASN A 410 6.33 -3.60 -0.40
C ASN A 410 5.49 -4.89 -0.45
N ARG A 411 6.09 -6.02 -0.06
CA ARG A 411 5.40 -7.29 0.07
C ARG A 411 4.33 -7.23 1.15
N ALA A 412 3.14 -7.76 0.88
CA ALA A 412 2.07 -7.89 1.86
C ALA A 412 2.42 -8.93 2.92
N ALA A 413 2.09 -8.65 4.18
CA ALA A 413 2.15 -9.61 5.26
C ALA A 413 1.06 -10.68 5.11
N LEU A 414 -0.13 -10.27 4.66
CA LEU A 414 -1.26 -11.14 4.38
C LEU A 414 -1.81 -10.83 2.99
N TYR A 415 -1.91 -11.85 2.15
CA TYR A 415 -2.57 -11.71 0.86
C TYR A 415 -3.39 -12.94 0.50
N MET A 416 -4.42 -12.75 -0.33
CA MET A 416 -5.29 -13.82 -0.80
C MET A 416 -4.90 -14.25 -2.22
N THR A 417 -4.83 -15.56 -2.46
CA THR A 417 -4.59 -16.13 -3.80
C THR A 417 -5.83 -16.03 -4.68
N PRO A 418 -5.69 -16.18 -6.01
CA PRO A 418 -6.84 -16.31 -6.89
C PRO A 418 -7.80 -17.45 -6.54
N ALA A 419 -7.32 -18.49 -5.82
CA ALA A 419 -8.14 -19.62 -5.37
C ALA A 419 -8.89 -19.35 -4.05
N GLY A 420 -8.67 -18.20 -3.41
CA GLY A 420 -9.29 -17.85 -2.13
C GLY A 420 -8.57 -18.41 -0.90
N ASP A 421 -7.29 -18.79 -1.05
CA ASP A 421 -6.41 -19.13 0.07
C ASP A 421 -5.80 -17.85 0.63
N VAL A 422 -5.79 -17.70 1.95
CA VAL A 422 -5.07 -16.60 2.61
C VAL A 422 -3.66 -17.08 2.92
N ILE A 423 -2.67 -16.38 2.38
CA ILE A 423 -1.26 -16.66 2.61
C ILE A 423 -0.70 -15.65 3.62
N CYS A 424 0.02 -16.19 4.61
CA CYS A 424 0.79 -15.43 5.58
C CYS A 424 2.25 -15.32 5.13
N GLY A 425 2.56 -14.22 4.42
CA GLY A 425 3.92 -13.83 4.06
C GLY A 425 4.75 -14.89 3.32
N LEU A 426 6.03 -14.57 3.14
CA LEU A 426 7.10 -15.52 2.84
C LEU A 426 7.98 -15.56 4.09
N ASN A 427 8.32 -16.74 4.60
CA ASN A 427 9.37 -16.83 5.62
C ASN A 427 10.74 -16.46 5.01
N ASN A 428 11.77 -16.24 5.85
CA ASN A 428 13.13 -15.84 5.42
C ASN A 428 13.81 -16.87 4.48
N LEU A 429 13.21 -18.04 4.29
CA LEU A 429 13.69 -19.09 3.40
C LEU A 429 12.97 -19.11 2.04
N GLY A 430 12.12 -18.10 1.77
CA GLY A 430 11.34 -18.02 0.53
C GLY A 430 10.25 -19.08 0.41
N LYS A 431 9.92 -19.78 1.51
CA LYS A 431 8.82 -20.74 1.53
C LYS A 431 7.54 -20.03 1.94
N VAL A 432 6.49 -20.30 1.16
CA VAL A 432 5.11 -19.97 1.52
C VAL A 432 4.72 -20.93 2.63
N ASP A 433 4.53 -20.44 3.85
CA ASP A 433 3.86 -21.24 4.85
C ASP A 433 2.39 -21.31 4.43
N ASN A 434 2.03 -22.45 3.86
CA ASN A 434 0.73 -22.73 3.29
C ASN A 434 -0.27 -22.99 4.43
N ILE A 435 -0.47 -21.99 5.28
CA ILE A 435 -1.47 -22.05 6.34
C ILE A 435 -2.81 -21.86 5.67
N ARG A 436 -3.55 -22.95 5.49
CA ARG A 436 -4.97 -22.84 5.11
C ARG A 436 -5.73 -22.33 6.33
N MET A 437 -5.87 -21.02 6.42
CA MET A 437 -6.66 -20.38 7.47
C MET A 437 -8.13 -20.41 7.07
N ASP A 438 -8.98 -21.01 7.91
CA ASP A 438 -10.43 -20.77 7.83
C ASP A 438 -10.68 -19.36 8.38
N PRO A 439 -11.27 -18.42 7.63
CA PRO A 439 -11.37 -17.00 7.99
C PRO A 439 -12.11 -16.67 9.30
N TRP A 440 -12.55 -17.67 10.06
CA TRP A 440 -13.40 -17.51 11.25
C TRP A 440 -13.03 -18.38 12.44
N ASP A 441 -11.95 -19.17 12.37
CA ASP A 441 -11.41 -19.72 13.61
C ASP A 441 -10.66 -18.58 14.33
N PHE A 442 -11.40 -17.91 15.22
CA PHE A 442 -10.91 -16.81 16.06
C PHE A 442 -9.63 -17.16 16.84
N GLN A 443 -9.28 -18.45 16.98
CA GLN A 443 -8.03 -18.89 17.59
C GLN A 443 -6.88 -19.02 16.58
N SER A 444 -7.14 -19.27 15.29
CA SER A 444 -6.10 -19.38 14.26
C SER A 444 -5.95 -18.13 13.40
N VAL A 445 -7.00 -17.31 13.23
CA VAL A 445 -6.92 -15.98 12.63
C VAL A 445 -6.28 -15.04 13.64
N LEU A 446 -4.95 -14.93 13.61
CA LEU A 446 -4.13 -13.85 14.16
C LEU A 446 -4.87 -13.01 15.21
N SER A 447 -5.07 -13.59 16.41
CA SER A 447 -5.90 -13.02 17.48
C SER A 447 -5.38 -11.68 18.03
N GLU A 448 -4.31 -11.14 17.47
CA GLU A 448 -3.58 -10.00 18.00
C GLU A 448 -3.57 -8.79 17.05
N LEU A 449 -4.10 -8.88 15.82
CA LEU A 449 -4.03 -7.78 14.85
C LEU A 449 -5.29 -7.63 13.99
N ASP A 450 -6.08 -6.60 14.30
CA ASP A 450 -7.20 -6.06 13.52
C ASP A 450 -6.71 -5.50 12.16
N GLY A 451 -6.45 -6.38 11.17
CA GLY A 451 -5.77 -6.00 9.93
C GLY A 451 -6.51 -6.29 8.61
N ALA A 452 -6.06 -5.63 7.53
CA ALA A 452 -6.51 -5.90 6.17
C ALA A 452 -5.66 -6.98 5.49
N ILE A 453 -6.31 -7.81 4.68
CA ILE A 453 -5.69 -8.81 3.81
C ILE A 453 -5.76 -8.28 2.38
N PHE A 454 -4.62 -8.25 1.70
CA PHE A 454 -4.52 -7.73 0.34
C PHE A 454 -4.83 -8.80 -0.70
N ASP A 455 -5.07 -8.41 -1.94
CA ASP A 455 -5.33 -9.34 -3.05
C ASP A 455 -4.15 -9.54 -3.98
N THR A 456 -3.00 -8.99 -3.58
CA THR A 456 -1.73 -9.02 -4.29
C THR A 456 -0.60 -9.27 -3.29
N GLN A 457 0.44 -9.95 -3.77
CA GLN A 457 1.64 -10.17 -2.96
C GLN A 457 2.45 -8.89 -2.74
N THR A 458 2.35 -7.92 -3.66
CA THR A 458 2.98 -6.60 -3.54
C THR A 458 1.91 -5.55 -3.48
N VAL A 459 2.01 -4.67 -2.49
CA VAL A 459 1.04 -3.63 -2.19
C VAL A 459 1.72 -2.28 -2.37
N THR A 460 1.08 -1.40 -3.12
CA THR A 460 1.52 -0.02 -3.31
C THR A 460 0.60 0.91 -2.53
N LEU A 461 1.14 1.58 -1.52
CA LEU A 461 0.49 2.66 -0.79
C LEU A 461 0.84 4.00 -1.44
N ARG A 462 -0.15 4.87 -1.62
CA ARG A 462 0.06 6.28 -1.94
C ARG A 462 -0.32 7.13 -0.74
N LEU A 463 0.66 7.83 -0.19
CA LEU A 463 0.60 8.47 1.14
C LEU A 463 1.04 9.93 1.03
N LEU A 464 1.03 10.64 2.17
CA LEU A 464 1.75 11.91 2.25
C LEU A 464 3.23 11.67 1.91
N PRO A 465 3.89 12.56 1.14
CA PRO A 465 5.24 12.26 0.67
C PRO A 465 6.27 12.08 1.78
N GLY A 466 6.12 12.82 2.89
CA GLY A 466 6.95 12.61 4.08
C GLY A 466 6.83 11.18 4.61
N ILE A 467 5.60 10.67 4.75
CA ILE A 467 5.31 9.30 5.17
C ILE A 467 5.88 8.26 4.19
N ALA A 468 5.65 8.44 2.89
CA ALA A 468 6.18 7.52 1.88
C ALA A 468 7.72 7.45 1.94
N ASN A 469 8.38 8.59 2.16
CA ASN A 469 9.83 8.65 2.32
C ASN A 469 10.31 7.93 3.59
N GLU A 470 9.63 8.09 4.72
CA GLU A 470 9.95 7.35 5.95
C GLU A 470 9.92 5.84 5.75
N PHE A 471 8.88 5.33 5.07
CA PHE A 471 8.81 3.92 4.75
C PHE A 471 9.99 3.44 3.89
N LYS A 472 10.32 4.19 2.84
CA LYS A 472 11.45 3.87 1.95
C LYS A 472 12.77 3.86 2.71
N CYS A 473 13.00 4.86 3.57
CA CYS A 473 14.21 4.95 4.38
C CYS A 473 14.33 3.77 5.34
N ARG A 474 13.25 3.43 6.07
CA ARG A 474 13.24 2.31 7.00
C ARG A 474 13.54 0.99 6.31
N VAL A 475 12.87 0.68 5.20
CA VAL A 475 13.13 -0.56 4.45
C VAL A 475 14.58 -0.68 3.97
N LYS A 476 15.27 0.44 3.74
CA LYS A 476 16.62 0.46 3.18
C LYS A 476 17.72 0.51 4.24
N GLU A 477 17.50 1.24 5.32
CA GLU A 477 18.59 1.68 6.22
C GLU A 477 18.58 1.00 7.59
N ASP A 478 17.47 0.36 7.94
CA ASP A 478 17.25 -0.22 9.26
C ASP A 478 18.22 -1.40 9.55
N PRO A 479 18.91 -1.40 10.71
CA PRO A 479 19.84 -2.45 11.08
C PRO A 479 19.23 -3.86 11.10
N PHE A 480 18.00 -4.01 11.59
CA PHE A 480 17.36 -5.33 11.65
C PHE A 480 17.11 -5.89 10.26
N ILE A 481 16.82 -5.04 9.28
CA ILE A 481 16.66 -5.45 7.88
C ILE A 481 18.00 -5.86 7.28
N LYS A 482 19.08 -5.14 7.59
CA LYS A 482 20.45 -5.53 7.20
C LYS A 482 20.84 -6.89 7.80
N ASP A 483 20.31 -7.21 8.97
CA ASP A 483 20.48 -8.50 9.65
C ASP A 483 19.54 -9.61 9.12
N GLY A 484 18.85 -9.38 8.00
CA GLY A 484 18.09 -10.40 7.27
C GLY A 484 16.59 -10.44 7.58
N VAL A 485 16.06 -9.47 8.34
CA VAL A 485 14.61 -9.31 8.52
C VAL A 485 13.98 -8.82 7.23
N VAL A 486 12.96 -9.55 6.74
CA VAL A 486 12.18 -9.13 5.57
C VAL A 486 10.98 -8.30 6.02
N PRO A 487 10.94 -6.99 5.76
CA PRO A 487 9.81 -6.15 6.16
C PRO A 487 8.57 -6.53 5.34
N LEU A 488 7.47 -6.89 6.00
CA LEU A 488 6.19 -7.17 5.33
C LEU A 488 5.13 -6.14 5.70
N LEU A 489 4.51 -5.52 4.71
CA LEU A 489 3.49 -4.49 4.89
C LEU A 489 2.17 -5.11 5.37
N SER A 490 1.67 -4.58 6.48
CA SER A 490 0.30 -4.79 6.93
C SER A 490 -0.36 -3.46 7.25
N MET A 491 -1.69 -3.42 7.16
CA MET A 491 -2.52 -2.31 7.61
C MET A 491 -3.34 -2.82 8.79
N ALA A 492 -3.08 -2.32 9.99
CA ALA A 492 -3.65 -2.82 11.25
C ALA A 492 -4.11 -1.69 12.15
N PHE A 493 -5.00 -1.98 13.10
CA PHE A 493 -5.46 -1.03 14.10
C PHE A 493 -4.79 -1.26 15.46
N ALA A 494 -4.25 -0.20 16.05
CA ALA A 494 -3.62 -0.24 17.36
C ALA A 494 -4.69 -0.07 18.44
N SER A 495 -5.14 -1.18 19.02
CA SER A 495 -5.94 -1.15 20.24
C SER A 495 -5.03 -1.25 21.48
N ARG A 496 -5.52 -0.75 22.62
CA ARG A 496 -4.79 -0.57 23.90
C ARG A 496 -4.10 -1.82 24.46
N LEU A 497 -4.29 -2.98 23.86
CA LEU A 497 -3.87 -4.29 24.38
C LEU A 497 -2.56 -4.83 23.75
N GLY A 498 -2.06 -4.26 22.64
CA GLY A 498 -0.97 -4.91 21.88
C GLY A 498 0.32 -4.12 21.70
N LEU A 499 0.32 -2.80 21.91
CA LEU A 499 1.50 -1.97 21.68
C LEU A 499 1.77 -1.17 22.95
N ARG A 500 2.98 -1.28 23.51
CA ARG A 500 3.49 -0.45 24.62
C ARG A 500 3.70 0.99 24.15
N LEU A 501 2.66 1.61 23.61
CA LEU A 501 2.59 3.04 23.40
C LEU A 501 2.21 3.60 24.76
N ASN A 502 3.19 4.03 25.55
CA ASN A 502 2.99 4.72 26.84
C ASN A 502 2.20 6.02 26.74
N ASP A 503 1.68 6.32 25.56
CA ASP A 503 0.89 7.47 25.22
C ASP A 503 -0.56 7.02 25.04
N SER A 504 -1.41 7.29 26.03
CA SER A 504 -2.86 7.04 26.00
C SER A 504 -3.61 7.76 24.88
N TYR A 505 -2.91 8.48 24.00
CA TYR A 505 -3.43 9.34 22.96
C TYR A 505 -3.42 8.72 21.56
N PHE A 506 -2.81 7.54 21.35
CA PHE A 506 -2.78 6.94 20.01
C PHE A 506 -3.64 5.68 19.89
N PHE A 507 -4.89 5.89 19.48
CA PHE A 507 -5.75 4.86 18.89
C PHE A 507 -5.87 5.15 17.39
N GLY A 508 -5.31 4.29 16.56
CA GLY A 508 -5.20 4.61 15.14
C GLY A 508 -4.88 3.44 14.23
N LEU A 509 -5.26 3.62 12.97
CA LEU A 509 -4.78 2.82 11.87
C LEU A 509 -3.28 3.08 11.70
N TYR A 510 -2.52 2.00 11.66
CA TYR A 510 -1.11 2.04 11.35
C TYR A 510 -0.80 1.04 10.24
N PHE A 511 0.25 1.36 9.52
CA PHE A 511 0.95 0.46 8.66
C PHE A 511 2.19 0.03 9.41
N THR A 512 2.45 -1.26 9.45
CA THR A 512 3.68 -1.79 10.05
C THR A 512 4.40 -2.67 9.05
N LEU A 513 5.72 -2.70 9.23
CA LEU A 513 6.60 -3.66 8.62
C LEU A 513 6.81 -4.75 9.65
N PHE A 514 6.28 -5.94 9.37
CA PHE A 514 6.47 -7.07 10.25
C PHE A 514 7.81 -7.75 10.01
N GLY A 515 8.35 -8.32 11.08
CA GLY A 515 9.47 -9.23 11.01
C GLY A 515 8.98 -10.63 10.61
N THR A 516 9.94 -11.50 10.34
CA THR A 516 9.72 -12.88 9.92
C THR A 516 8.67 -13.57 10.80
N PRO A 517 7.69 -14.29 10.22
CA PRO A 517 6.76 -15.06 11.01
C PRO A 517 7.53 -16.06 11.90
N GLY A 518 7.32 -15.97 13.21
CA GLY A 518 7.73 -16.99 14.18
C GLY A 518 6.66 -18.07 14.29
N ILE A 519 6.94 -19.21 14.93
CA ILE A 519 5.91 -20.22 15.23
C ILE A 519 5.54 -20.08 16.71
N GLN A 520 4.25 -19.90 17.02
CA GLN A 520 3.81 -19.89 18.41
C GLN A 520 3.99 -21.28 19.04
N GLY A 521 4.74 -21.36 20.13
CA GLY A 521 5.03 -22.63 20.81
C GLY A 521 3.80 -23.38 21.33
N LYS A 522 2.65 -22.71 21.53
CA LYS A 522 1.40 -23.34 22.02
C LYS A 522 0.50 -23.88 20.91
N THR A 523 0.42 -23.19 19.77
CA THR A 523 -0.53 -23.53 18.70
C THR A 523 0.15 -24.19 17.51
N GLY A 524 1.48 -24.10 17.41
CA GLY A 524 2.23 -24.52 16.22
C GLY A 524 1.93 -23.67 14.99
N LEU A 525 1.18 -22.58 15.14
CA LEU A 525 0.80 -21.69 14.06
C LEU A 525 1.84 -20.58 13.89
N PRO A 526 2.08 -20.12 12.65
CA PRO A 526 2.85 -18.92 12.41
C PRO A 526 2.24 -17.70 13.11
N SER A 527 2.99 -17.08 14.01
CA SER A 527 2.73 -15.74 14.53
C SER A 527 3.56 -14.73 13.75
N ILE A 528 2.90 -13.66 13.33
CA ILE A 528 3.58 -12.45 12.93
C ILE A 528 3.91 -11.69 14.22
N SER A 529 5.19 -11.65 14.62
CA SER A 529 5.61 -10.77 15.71
C SER A 529 5.76 -9.35 15.16
N CYS A 530 5.10 -8.37 15.80
CA CYS A 530 5.42 -6.96 15.59
C CYS A 530 6.93 -6.77 15.72
N LEU A 531 7.53 -6.06 14.77
CA LEU A 531 8.82 -5.43 15.03
C LEU A 531 8.67 -4.44 16.21
N PRO A 532 9.76 -4.00 16.86
CA PRO A 532 9.73 -2.99 17.91
C PRO A 532 8.77 -1.81 17.62
N CYS A 533 8.29 -1.13 18.66
CA CYS A 533 7.33 0.00 18.55
C CYS A 533 7.73 1.04 17.49
N ASP A 534 9.05 1.15 17.24
CA ASP A 534 9.69 2.02 16.26
C ASP A 534 9.19 1.88 14.81
N TYR A 535 8.49 0.80 14.43
CA TYR A 535 8.00 0.57 13.05
C TYR A 535 6.53 0.98 12.83
N LEU A 536 5.91 1.65 13.80
CA LEU A 536 4.53 2.11 13.67
C LEU A 536 4.47 3.41 12.88
N VAL A 537 3.95 3.32 11.67
CA VAL A 537 3.74 4.46 10.78
C VAL A 537 2.26 4.63 10.53
N THR A 538 1.76 5.82 10.77
CA THR A 538 0.37 6.19 10.51
C THR A 538 0.31 6.93 9.17
N PRO A 539 -0.88 7.15 8.59
CA PRO A 539 -1.00 7.94 7.37
C PRO A 539 -0.53 9.40 7.50
N LYS A 540 -0.33 9.90 8.73
CA LYS A 540 0.01 11.31 9.02
C LYS A 540 1.20 11.53 9.93
N SER A 541 1.65 10.49 10.62
CA SER A 541 2.72 10.59 11.60
C SER A 541 3.57 9.33 11.64
N VAL A 542 4.79 9.49 12.12
CA VAL A 542 5.71 8.41 12.42
C VAL A 542 6.30 8.62 13.80
N GLU A 543 6.50 7.51 14.51
CA GLU A 543 7.46 7.48 15.60
C GLU A 543 8.85 7.41 14.97
N SER A 544 9.47 8.56 14.73
CA SER A 544 10.73 8.59 13.99
C SER A 544 11.93 8.36 14.91
N GLN A 545 12.77 7.38 14.56
CA GLN A 545 14.16 7.36 15.06
C GLN A 545 15.09 8.25 14.22
N TYR A 546 14.72 8.50 12.95
CA TYR A 546 15.49 9.27 11.99
C TYR A 546 14.96 10.69 11.91
N TYR A 547 15.72 11.66 12.39
CA TYR A 547 15.30 13.06 12.45
C TYR A 547 14.87 13.62 11.07
N PRO A 548 13.57 13.67 10.75
CA PRO A 548 13.11 13.98 9.39
C PRO A 548 13.12 15.50 9.22
N CYS A 549 14.29 16.01 8.86
CA CYS A 549 14.58 17.43 8.87
C CYS A 549 15.11 17.87 7.51
N PRO A 550 14.50 18.88 6.87
CA PRO A 550 15.04 19.47 5.66
C PRO A 550 16.46 20.01 5.91
N GLU A 551 17.31 19.96 4.88
CA GLU A 551 18.74 20.31 4.99
C GLU A 551 18.94 21.70 5.63
N ALA A 552 18.12 22.68 5.24
CA ALA A 552 18.20 24.05 5.72
C ALA A 552 17.89 24.21 7.21
N PHE A 553 17.33 23.20 7.88
CA PHE A 553 16.93 23.29 9.29
C PHE A 553 17.79 22.41 10.21
N LYS A 554 18.62 21.51 9.68
CA LYS A 554 19.28 20.45 10.45
C LYS A 554 19.96 20.93 11.73
N ASP A 555 20.77 21.97 11.64
CA ASP A 555 21.57 22.44 12.79
C ASP A 555 20.72 23.15 13.85
N VAL A 556 19.79 24.01 13.43
CA VAL A 556 18.88 24.72 14.34
C VAL A 556 17.97 23.71 15.04
N ALA A 557 17.41 22.80 14.27
CA ALA A 557 16.43 21.85 14.75
C ALA A 557 17.08 20.81 15.71
N ARG A 558 18.31 20.36 15.42
CA ARG A 558 19.12 19.55 16.36
C ARG A 558 19.35 20.26 17.71
N LYS A 559 19.69 21.55 17.69
CA LYS A 559 19.89 22.35 18.92
C LYS A 559 18.59 22.50 19.70
N THR A 560 17.48 22.77 19.03
CA THR A 560 16.15 22.89 19.65
C THR A 560 15.72 21.57 20.28
N HIS A 561 15.88 20.44 19.59
CA HIS A 561 15.56 19.12 20.16
C HIS A 561 16.40 18.82 21.38
N ARG A 562 17.71 19.11 21.34
CA ARG A 562 18.59 18.93 22.49
C ARG A 562 18.13 19.75 23.69
N TYR A 563 17.69 20.98 23.50
CA TYR A 563 17.14 21.81 24.57
C TYR A 563 15.93 21.14 25.24
N TYR A 564 14.98 20.60 24.47
CA TYR A 564 13.77 19.99 25.02
C TYR A 564 13.94 18.57 25.60
N ARG A 565 15.05 17.88 25.27
CA ARG A 565 15.31 16.50 25.72
C ARG A 565 16.31 16.38 26.86
N ILE A 566 16.68 17.49 27.49
CA ILE A 566 17.58 17.50 28.65
C ILE A 566 16.76 17.80 29.90
N GLU A 567 16.76 16.87 30.86
CA GLU A 567 16.06 16.99 32.14
C GLU A 567 16.42 18.28 32.89
N ASN A 568 17.69 18.68 32.87
CA ASN A 568 18.19 19.89 33.54
C ASN A 568 17.54 21.19 33.03
N THR A 569 16.98 21.21 31.83
CA THR A 569 16.30 22.41 31.31
C THR A 569 14.92 22.61 31.94
N LYS A 570 14.32 21.53 32.48
CA LYS A 570 12.93 21.47 32.96
C LYS A 570 11.92 22.02 31.95
N ALA A 571 12.27 22.03 30.66
CA ALA A 571 11.45 22.63 29.60
C ALA A 571 10.18 21.82 29.32
N LEU A 572 10.21 20.51 29.61
CA LEU A 572 9.08 19.60 29.54
C LEU A 572 8.93 18.88 30.89
N VAL A 573 7.69 18.65 31.31
CA VAL A 573 7.35 18.03 32.60
C VAL A 573 6.43 16.84 32.35
N PRO A 574 6.71 15.65 32.93
CA PRO A 574 5.83 14.49 32.82
C PRO A 574 4.37 14.80 33.18
N GLY A 575 3.44 14.31 32.37
CA GLY A 575 2.00 14.52 32.57
C GLY A 575 1.49 15.92 32.21
N LYS A 576 2.34 16.80 31.65
CA LYS A 576 1.93 18.07 31.03
C LYS A 576 2.00 17.97 29.50
N PRO A 577 1.20 18.75 28.77
CA PRO A 577 1.32 18.83 27.31
C PRO A 577 2.75 19.22 26.89
N GLY A 578 3.22 18.60 25.82
CA GLY A 578 4.56 18.86 25.28
C GLY A 578 4.68 20.13 24.44
N VAL A 579 5.62 20.12 23.50
CA VAL A 579 5.84 21.20 22.53
C VAL A 579 5.72 20.66 21.10
N VAL A 580 5.02 21.38 20.24
CA VAL A 580 4.95 21.14 18.79
C VAL A 580 5.85 22.13 18.09
N ILE A 581 6.87 21.62 17.40
CA ILE A 581 7.88 22.38 16.68
C ILE A 581 7.65 22.20 15.18
N GLN A 582 7.30 23.27 14.48
CA GLN A 582 7.23 23.27 13.02
C GLN A 582 8.64 23.44 12.42
N ILE A 583 9.03 22.50 11.57
CA ILE A 583 10.30 22.44 10.85
C ILE A 583 9.99 22.35 9.36
N GLY A 584 10.01 23.49 8.66
CA GLY A 584 9.53 23.57 7.29
C GLY A 584 8.04 23.20 7.18
N ASP A 585 7.76 22.09 6.51
CA ASP A 585 6.42 21.48 6.33
C ASP A 585 6.21 20.20 7.17
N SER A 586 7.04 19.97 8.18
CA SER A 586 6.89 18.89 9.17
C SER A 586 6.70 19.46 10.58
N TYR A 587 6.18 18.64 11.49
CA TYR A 587 5.87 19.04 12.87
C TYR A 587 6.35 17.98 13.85
N ASP A 588 7.32 18.33 14.70
CA ASP A 588 7.79 17.44 15.76
C ASP A 588 7.09 17.77 17.07
N TYR A 589 6.33 16.82 17.60
CA TYR A 589 5.79 16.88 18.95
C TYR A 589 6.77 16.23 19.92
N ILE A 590 7.33 16.99 20.86
CA ILE A 590 8.24 16.49 21.89
C ILE A 590 7.53 16.56 23.25
N TYR A 591 7.59 15.48 24.02
CA TYR A 591 6.95 15.37 25.33
C TYR A 591 7.84 14.61 26.32
N ALA A 592 7.55 14.81 27.61
CA ALA A 592 8.17 14.07 28.70
C ALA A 592 7.15 13.13 29.34
N TYR A 593 7.59 11.95 29.76
CA TYR A 593 6.77 10.98 30.46
C TYR A 593 7.58 10.30 31.56
N LYS A 594 6.88 9.74 32.55
CA LYS A 594 7.51 8.96 33.62
C LYS A 594 7.39 7.48 33.26
N TRP A 595 8.50 6.77 33.20
CA TRP A 595 8.53 5.32 33.04
C TRP A 595 9.25 4.71 34.23
N VAL A 596 8.51 3.92 35.01
CA VAL A 596 8.97 3.45 36.33
C VAL A 596 9.36 4.66 37.18
N ASP A 597 10.65 4.89 37.41
CA ASP A 597 11.19 6.01 38.21
C ASP A 597 12.05 6.99 37.41
N GLU A 598 12.14 6.84 36.10
CA GLU A 598 12.91 7.71 35.22
C GLU A 598 12.00 8.68 34.44
N ILE A 599 12.49 9.89 34.21
CA ILE A 599 11.90 10.84 33.27
C ILE A 599 12.50 10.58 31.90
N LEU A 600 11.65 10.15 30.96
CA LEU A 600 12.03 9.90 29.58
C LEU A 600 11.43 10.99 28.68
N PHE A 601 12.13 11.25 27.57
CA PHE A 601 11.71 12.19 26.55
C PHE A 601 11.49 11.46 25.25
N ASP A 602 10.39 11.75 24.60
CA ASP A 602 10.01 11.13 23.34
C ASP A 602 9.51 12.19 22.36
N TYR A 603 9.44 11.81 21.09
CA TYR A 603 8.94 12.68 20.06
C TYR A 603 8.25 11.93 18.92
N ARG A 604 7.31 12.62 18.29
CA ARG A 604 6.60 12.13 17.11
C ARG A 604 6.67 13.17 16.01
N THR A 605 6.96 12.73 14.79
CA THR A 605 6.89 13.59 13.62
C THR A 605 5.52 13.45 12.99
N TYR A 606 4.89 14.59 12.72
CA TYR A 606 3.66 14.69 11.95
C TYR A 606 3.94 15.43 10.65
N TYR A 607 3.29 14.97 9.58
CA TYR A 607 3.33 15.59 8.25
C TYR A 607 2.09 16.44 7.98
N GLU A 608 1.26 16.61 9.01
CA GLU A 608 0.21 17.60 9.10
C GLU A 608 0.25 18.20 10.49
N LYS A 609 -0.16 19.45 10.64
CA LYS A 609 -0.13 20.11 11.96
C LYS A 609 -1.02 19.34 12.94
N PRO A 610 -0.48 18.77 14.04
CA PRO A 610 -1.29 18.05 15.01
C PRO A 610 -2.05 19.05 15.91
N GLU A 611 -3.30 18.71 16.27
CA GLU A 611 -4.09 19.45 17.26
C GLU A 611 -3.89 18.81 18.64
N ILE A 612 -2.87 19.26 19.39
CA ILE A 612 -2.55 18.75 20.73
C ILE A 612 -2.95 19.79 21.79
N PRO A 613 -4.02 19.57 22.57
CA PRO A 613 -4.50 20.53 23.56
C PRO A 613 -3.42 20.93 24.57
N GLY A 614 -3.22 22.23 24.73
CA GLY A 614 -2.27 22.79 25.70
C GLY A 614 -0.79 22.69 25.31
N ALA A 615 -0.44 22.05 24.18
CA ALA A 615 0.95 22.00 23.72
C ALA A 615 1.42 23.37 23.23
N LYS A 616 2.65 23.75 23.59
CA LYS A 616 3.27 24.98 23.09
C LYS A 616 3.58 24.83 21.59
N PHE A 617 3.31 25.84 20.78
CA PHE A 617 3.64 25.83 19.35
C PHE A 617 4.84 26.72 19.04
N ILE A 618 5.82 26.20 18.30
CA ILE A 618 7.05 26.90 17.91
C ILE A 618 7.24 26.73 16.40
N VAL A 619 7.65 27.80 15.71
CA VAL A 619 8.02 27.75 14.30
C VAL A 619 9.52 28.00 14.20
N LEU A 620 10.27 27.02 13.70
CA LEU A 620 11.69 27.20 13.43
C LEU A 620 11.89 27.99 12.13
N LYS A 621 12.97 28.77 12.12
CA LYS A 621 13.49 29.41 10.91
C LYS A 621 14.67 28.57 10.39
N PRO A 622 14.89 28.53 9.06
CA PRO A 622 16.06 27.87 8.50
C PRO A 622 17.35 28.52 9.01
N ASP A 623 18.46 27.79 8.93
CA ASP A 623 19.78 28.34 9.21
C ASP A 623 20.02 29.54 8.28
N PRO A 624 20.32 30.74 8.81
CA PRO A 624 20.56 31.92 7.99
C PRO A 624 21.75 31.77 7.04
N LYS A 625 22.62 30.78 7.24
CA LYS A 625 23.72 30.45 6.33
C LYS A 625 23.27 29.66 5.10
N TYR A 626 22.09 29.06 5.14
CA TYR A 626 21.54 28.30 4.02
C TYR A 626 20.97 29.29 2.99
N LYS A 627 21.64 29.40 1.83
CA LYS A 627 21.26 30.32 0.74
C LYS A 627 20.38 29.64 -0.30
#